data_AF-A0A2T2N0R8-F1
#
_entry.id   AF-A0A2T2N0R8-F1
#
_cell.length_a   1.000
_cell.length_b   1.000
_cell.length_c   1.000
_cell.angle_alpha   90.00
_cell.angle_beta   90.00
_cell.angle_gamma   90.00
#
_symmetry.space_group_name_H-M   'P 1'
#
loop_
_entity.id
_entity.type
_entity.pdbx_description
1 polymer ?
#
loop_
_entity_poly.entity_id
_entity_poly.type
_entity_poly.pdbx_seq_one_letter_code
_entity_poly.pdbx_strand_id
1 'polypeptide(L)'
;MYRVSPLTYFVSGILSVGLGNAGIVCVEKELLHFAPPANQSCCEFLQDFVDSQGGYLSVESTNSTTECIFCPGSDTNPFLWSVSAEYQDRWRNFGIVWAYVVVNVVAAIGLY
;
A
#
# COMPACT_ATOMS: atom_id res chain seq x y z
N MET A 1 -18.84 10.25 -10.55
CA MET A 1 -17.97 10.44 -11.74
C MET A 1 -16.69 9.60 -11.71
N TYR A 2 -16.14 9.21 -10.56
CA TYR A 2 -14.92 8.37 -10.44
C TYR A 2 -15.00 7.03 -11.20
N ARG A 3 -16.14 6.33 -11.17
CA ARG A 3 -16.33 5.02 -11.85
C ARG A 3 -16.59 5.10 -13.35
N VAL A 4 -16.78 6.29 -13.92
CA VAL A 4 -17.06 6.50 -15.36
C VAL A 4 -15.81 6.99 -16.10
N SER A 5 -14.79 7.45 -15.35
CA SER A 5 -13.53 7.89 -15.93
C SER A 5 -12.63 6.69 -16.24
N PRO A 6 -12.25 6.45 -17.51
CA PRO A 6 -11.29 5.39 -17.86
C PRO A 6 -9.90 5.64 -17.24
N LEU A 7 -9.55 6.91 -16.98
CA LEU A 7 -8.30 7.29 -16.32
C LEU A 7 -8.19 6.67 -14.92
N THR A 8 -9.30 6.59 -14.19
CA THR A 8 -9.33 6.02 -12.85
C THR A 8 -8.94 4.55 -12.85
N TYR A 9 -9.48 3.75 -13.77
CA TYR A 9 -9.15 2.33 -13.90
C TYR A 9 -7.72 2.11 -14.40
N PHE A 10 -7.24 2.98 -15.29
CA PHE A 10 -5.88 2.92 -15.80
C PHE A 10 -4.85 3.22 -14.71
N VAL A 11 -5.01 4.34 -13.98
CA VAL A 11 -4.10 4.73 -12.87
C VAL A 11 -4.16 3.71 -11.74
N SER A 12 -5.35 3.25 -11.37
CA SER A 12 -5.53 2.18 -10.38
C SER A 12 -4.78 0.91 -10.80
N GLY A 13 -4.95 0.45 -12.05
CA GLY A 13 -4.26 -0.73 -12.57
C GLY A 13 -2.73 -0.61 -12.59
N ILE A 14 -2.18 0.54 -13.01
CA ILE A 14 -0.74 0.78 -13.02
C ILE A 14 -0.17 0.83 -11.60
N LEU A 15 -0.82 1.55 -10.69
CA LEU A 15 -0.38 1.64 -9.29
C LEU A 15 -0.40 0.27 -8.63
N SER A 16 -1.48 -0.50 -8.80
CA SER A 16 -1.59 -1.84 -8.25
C SER A 16 -0.47 -2.77 -8.74
N VAL A 17 -0.13 -2.72 -10.02
CA VAL A 17 0.93 -3.59 -10.59
C VAL A 17 2.33 -3.10 -10.26
N GLY A 18 2.55 -1.79 -10.27
CA GLY A 18 3.87 -1.18 -10.06
C GLY A 18 4.31 -1.13 -8.60
N LEU A 19 3.36 -1.01 -7.67
CA LEU A 19 3.65 -0.88 -6.23
C LEU A 19 3.17 -2.08 -5.42
N GLY A 20 2.36 -2.99 -5.96
CA GLY A 20 1.76 -4.08 -5.18
C GLY A 20 2.76 -5.10 -4.65
N ASN A 21 2.53 -5.56 -3.42
CA ASN A 21 3.34 -6.59 -2.73
C ASN A 21 4.85 -6.27 -2.67
N ALA A 22 5.21 -5.00 -2.57
CA ALA A 22 6.59 -4.59 -2.37
C ALA A 22 6.88 -4.40 -0.87
N GLY A 23 7.92 -5.08 -0.39
CA GLY A 23 8.43 -4.89 0.97
C GLY A 23 9.14 -3.55 1.10
N ILE A 24 8.81 -2.81 2.14
CA ILE A 24 9.42 -1.52 2.49
C ILE A 24 10.57 -1.81 3.47
N VAL A 25 11.74 -1.22 3.19
CA VAL A 25 12.87 -1.24 4.12
C VAL A 25 13.18 0.20 4.51
N CYS A 26 12.90 0.54 5.77
CA CYS A 26 13.20 1.87 6.30
C CYS A 26 14.71 2.11 6.35
N VAL A 27 15.11 3.34 6.01
CA VAL A 27 16.46 3.88 6.26
C VAL A 27 16.50 4.57 7.63
N GLU A 28 17.68 4.78 8.22
CA GLU A 28 17.85 5.36 9.57
C GLU A 28 17.03 6.62 9.84
N LYS A 29 16.88 7.51 8.85
CA LYS A 29 16.07 8.75 8.96
C LYS A 29 14.55 8.54 9.00
N GLU A 30 14.08 7.35 8.62
CA GLU A 30 12.67 6.95 8.61
C GLU A 30 12.31 6.06 9.81
N LEU A 31 13.32 5.65 10.59
CA LEU A 31 13.12 4.92 11.82
C LEU A 31 12.59 5.88 12.90
N LEU A 32 11.56 5.43 13.60
CA LEU A 32 11.00 6.15 14.73
C LEU A 32 11.69 5.69 16.01
N HIS A 33 12.25 6.66 16.73
CA HIS A 33 12.92 6.47 18.01
C HIS A 33 12.03 6.99 19.13
N PHE A 34 11.62 6.13 20.05
CA PHE A 34 10.80 6.53 21.20
C PHE A 34 11.01 5.61 22.40
N ALA A 35 10.68 6.10 23.61
CA ALA A 35 10.75 5.30 24.82
C ALA A 35 9.40 4.59 25.08
N PRO A 36 9.40 3.29 25.41
CA PRO A 36 8.18 2.59 25.77
C PRO A 36 7.66 3.04 27.17
N PRO A 37 6.38 2.84 27.48
CA PRO A 37 5.84 3.09 28.82
C PRO A 37 6.58 2.28 29.91
N ALA A 38 6.58 2.80 31.13
CA ALA A 38 7.23 2.12 32.26
C ALA A 38 6.67 0.70 32.45
N ASN A 39 7.56 -0.29 32.55
CA ASN A 39 7.29 -1.73 32.70
C ASN A 39 6.77 -2.47 31.45
N GLN A 40 6.97 -1.94 30.24
CA GLN A 40 6.69 -2.68 28.99
C GLN A 40 7.93 -2.72 28.08
N SER A 41 8.12 -3.85 27.39
CA SER A 41 9.09 -3.95 26.30
C SER A 41 8.55 -3.29 25.03
N CYS A 42 9.44 -2.85 24.13
CA CYS A 42 9.03 -2.32 22.82
C CYS A 42 8.15 -3.29 22.03
N CYS A 43 8.44 -4.59 22.13
CA CYS A 43 7.65 -5.64 21.49
C CYS A 43 6.22 -5.71 22.04
N GLU A 44 6.06 -5.76 23.37
CA GLU A 44 4.73 -5.84 24.01
C GLU A 44 3.87 -4.61 23.72
N PHE A 45 4.46 -3.41 23.72
CA PHE A 45 3.73 -2.18 23.44
C PHE A 45 3.28 -2.07 21.98
N LEU A 46 4.13 -2.51 21.04
CA LEU A 46 3.84 -2.39 19.61
C LEU A 46 3.16 -3.60 19.00
N GLN A 47 3.00 -4.71 19.72
CA GLN A 47 2.41 -5.93 19.17
C GLN A 47 1.01 -5.67 18.56
N ASP A 48 0.11 -5.07 19.33
CA ASP A 48 -1.25 -4.73 18.86
C ASP A 48 -1.22 -3.71 17.69
N PHE A 49 -0.23 -2.83 17.67
CA PHE A 49 -0.07 -1.83 16.62
C PHE A 49 0.44 -2.45 15.31
N VAL A 50 1.43 -3.34 15.40
CA VAL A 50 1.98 -4.08 14.26
C VAL A 50 0.93 -5.01 13.67
N ASP A 51 0.12 -5.67 14.50
CA ASP A 51 -0.94 -6.55 14.04
C ASP A 51 -2.07 -5.79 13.31
N SER A 52 -2.33 -4.53 13.68
CA SER A 52 -3.41 -3.73 13.11
C SER A 52 -2.99 -2.83 11.94
N GLN A 53 -1.82 -2.20 12.01
CA GLN A 53 -1.33 -1.24 11.02
C GLN A 53 -0.10 -1.73 10.24
N GLY A 54 0.48 -2.86 10.64
CA GLY A 54 1.73 -3.36 10.08
C GLY A 54 2.95 -2.64 10.61
N GLY A 55 4.07 -2.86 9.91
CA GLY A 55 5.38 -2.32 10.28
C GLY A 55 6.24 -3.38 10.96
N TYR A 56 7.47 -3.03 11.28
CA TYR A 56 8.39 -3.95 11.94
C TYR A 56 9.35 -3.22 12.87
N LEU A 57 9.76 -3.94 13.92
CA LEU A 57 10.78 -3.53 14.87
C LEU A 57 12.16 -3.96 14.38
N SER A 58 13.19 -3.15 14.67
CA SER A 58 14.56 -3.66 14.53
C SER A 58 14.83 -4.76 15.55
N VAL A 59 15.61 -5.76 15.16
CA VAL A 59 15.93 -6.93 16.02
C VAL A 59 16.60 -6.50 17.33
N GLU A 60 17.36 -5.41 17.28
CA GLU A 60 18.09 -4.83 18.41
C GLU A 60 17.17 -4.14 19.43
N SER A 61 16.03 -3.60 18.99
CA SER A 61 15.09 -2.87 19.86
C SER A 61 13.97 -3.73 20.44
N THR A 62 13.85 -5.00 20.02
CA THR A 62 12.73 -5.87 20.42
C THR A 62 12.64 -6.06 21.95
N ASN A 63 13.79 -6.18 22.63
CA ASN A 63 13.87 -6.35 24.10
C ASN A 63 14.30 -5.08 24.84
N SER A 64 14.46 -3.95 24.14
CA SER A 64 14.86 -2.70 24.77
C SER A 64 13.69 -2.12 25.57
N THR A 65 13.99 -1.60 26.77
CA THR A 65 13.03 -0.86 27.61
C THR A 65 13.36 0.64 27.66
N THR A 66 14.41 1.05 26.96
CA THR A 66 14.97 2.40 27.03
C THR A 66 14.74 3.17 25.73
N GLU A 67 14.87 2.48 24.60
CA GLU A 67 14.71 3.06 23.26
C GLU A 67 14.19 2.00 22.28
N CYS A 68 13.06 2.30 21.63
CA CYS A 68 12.43 1.50 20.58
C CYS A 68 12.77 2.09 19.21
N ILE A 69 13.11 1.24 18.25
CA ILE A 69 13.39 1.62 16.87
C ILE A 69 12.37 0.92 15.98
N PHE A 70 11.42 1.69 15.45
CA PHE A 70 10.26 1.16 14.74
C PHE A 70 10.17 1.71 13.31
N CYS A 71 9.88 0.81 12.35
CA CYS A 71 9.56 1.15 10.98
C CYS A 71 8.04 1.00 10.74
N PRO A 72 7.30 2.08 10.47
CA PRO A 72 5.84 2.02 10.28
C PRO A 72 5.42 1.37 8.96
N GLY A 73 6.30 1.35 7.95
CA GLY A 73 6.01 0.77 6.64
C GLY A 73 6.67 -0.59 6.47
N SER A 74 5.87 -1.65 6.38
CA SER A 74 6.35 -3.00 6.02
C SER A 74 5.97 -3.37 4.59
N ASP A 75 4.75 -3.03 4.20
CA ASP A 75 4.19 -3.30 2.87
C ASP A 75 3.64 -2.02 2.24
N THR A 76 3.64 -1.99 0.91
CA THR A 76 3.00 -0.95 0.09
C THR A 76 1.50 -1.16 -0.13
N ASN A 77 0.96 -2.33 0.22
CA ASN A 77 -0.46 -2.65 0.05
C ASN A 77 -1.41 -1.75 0.87
N PRO A 78 -1.11 -1.38 2.13
CA PRO A 78 -1.93 -0.41 2.86
C PRO A 78 -2.03 0.95 2.16
N PHE A 79 -0.95 1.40 1.51
CA PHE A 79 -0.97 2.61 0.69
C PHE A 79 -1.92 2.44 -0.51
N LEU A 80 -1.82 1.31 -1.22
CA LEU A 80 -2.72 0.99 -2.33
C LEU A 80 -4.21 0.97 -1.92
N TRP A 81 -4.53 0.47 -0.73
CA TRP A 81 -5.90 0.51 -0.19
C TRP A 81 -6.38 1.93 0.04
N SER A 82 -5.53 2.83 0.56
CA SER A 82 -5.92 4.23 0.80
C SER A 82 -6.28 4.97 -0.49
N VAL A 83 -5.70 4.59 -1.63
CA VAL A 83 -5.96 5.19 -2.95
C VAL A 83 -7.01 4.41 -3.75
N SER A 84 -7.67 3.40 -3.16
CA SER A 84 -8.62 2.50 -3.85
C SER A 84 -8.00 1.78 -5.06
N ALA A 85 -6.71 1.46 -4.99
CA ALA A 85 -5.92 0.79 -6.02
C ALA A 85 -5.55 -0.64 -5.59
N GLU A 86 -6.55 -1.45 -5.26
CA GLU A 86 -6.35 -2.80 -4.73
C GLU A 86 -5.73 -3.74 -5.76
N TYR A 87 -4.72 -4.52 -5.34
CA TYR A 87 -4.02 -5.46 -6.22
C TYR A 87 -4.95 -6.49 -6.88
N GLN A 88 -6.00 -6.91 -6.19
CA GLN A 88 -6.98 -7.87 -6.71
C GLN A 88 -7.77 -7.36 -7.92
N ASP A 89 -7.96 -6.04 -8.02
CA ASP A 89 -8.77 -5.42 -9.05
C ASP A 89 -8.03 -5.18 -10.36
N ARG A 90 -6.72 -5.47 -10.41
CA ARG A 90 -5.86 -5.21 -11.59
C ARG A 90 -6.41 -5.77 -12.90
N TRP A 91 -6.92 -7.00 -12.89
CA TRP A 91 -7.45 -7.66 -14.09
C TRP A 91 -8.81 -7.11 -14.51
N ARG A 92 -9.67 -6.76 -13.54
CA ARG A 92 -10.95 -6.10 -13.80
C ARG A 92 -10.72 -4.73 -14.44
N ASN A 93 -9.83 -3.94 -13.85
CA ASN A 93 -9.52 -2.59 -14.29
C ASN A 93 -8.87 -2.61 -15.69
N PHE A 94 -7.97 -3.57 -15.97
CA PHE A 94 -7.41 -3.78 -17.30
C PHE A 94 -8.49 -4.11 -18.34
N GLY A 95 -9.43 -5.00 -18.02
CA GLY A 95 -10.54 -5.34 -18.90
C GLY A 95 -11.46 -4.15 -19.21
N ILE A 96 -11.75 -3.31 -18.21
CA ILE A 96 -12.58 -2.10 -18.40
C ILE A 96 -11.90 -1.12 -19.36
N VAL A 97 -10.59 -0.88 -19.21
CA VAL A 97 -9.83 -0.01 -20.12
C VAL A 97 -9.90 -0.53 -21.57
N TRP A 98 -9.73 -1.84 -21.77
CA TRP A 98 -9.85 -2.45 -23.10
C TRP A 98 -11.25 -2.34 -23.70
N ALA A 99 -12.31 -2.45 -22.88
CA ALA A 99 -13.68 -2.24 -23.35
C ALA A 99 -13.88 -0.82 -23.90
N TYR A 100 -13.33 0.20 -23.24
CA TYR A 100 -13.35 1.57 -23.77
C TYR A 100 -12.60 1.70 -25.10
N VAL A 101 -11.45 1.04 -25.26
CA VAL A 101 -10.70 1.05 -26.53
C VAL A 101 -11.53 0.44 -27.65
N VAL A 102 -12.13 -0.73 -27.44
CA VAL A 102 -12.94 -1.43 -28.44
C VAL A 102 -14.16 -0.60 -28.83
N VAL A 103 -14.88 -0.03 -27.86
CA VAL A 103 -16.06 0.83 -28.15
C VAL A 103 -15.67 2.04 -28.98
N ASN A 104 -14.55 2.70 -28.67
CA ASN A 104 -14.08 3.84 -29.45
C ASN A 104 -13.67 3.45 -30.88
N VAL A 105 -12.99 2.31 -31.06
CA VAL A 105 -12.62 1.79 -32.39
C VAL A 105 -13.86 1.46 -33.23
N VAL A 106 -14.83 0.75 -32.64
CA VAL A 106 -16.09 0.40 -33.32
C VAL A 106 -16.89 1.65 -33.70
N ALA A 107 -16.99 2.63 -32.80
CA ALA A 107 -17.66 3.89 -33.07
C ALA A 107 -16.96 4.68 -34.19
N ALA A 108 -15.62 4.73 -34.20
CA ALA A 108 -14.86 5.41 -35.24
C ALA A 108 -15.06 4.77 -36.62
N ILE A 109 -15.10 3.42 -36.69
CA ILE A 109 -15.37 2.71 -37.95
C ILE A 109 -16.83 2.87 -38.38
N GLY A 110 -17.79 2.85 -37.45
CA GLY A 110 -19.21 2.95 -37.78
C GLY A 110 -19.70 4.36 -38.12
N LEU A 111 -18.97 5.40 -37.71
CA LEU A 111 -19.24 6.80 -38.05
C LEU A 111 -18.47 7.29 -39.29
N TYR A 112 -17.56 6.47 -39.82
CA TYR A 112 -16.84 6.71 -41.08
C TYR A 112 -17.67 6.21 -42.26
#